data_AF-A0A5C4U1Y3-F1
#
_entry.id   AF-A0A5C4U1Y3-F1
#
_cell.length_a   1.000
_cell.length_b   1.000
_cell.length_c   1.000
_cell.angle_alpha   90.00
_cell.angle_beta   90.00
_cell.angle_gamma   90.00
#
_symmetry.space_group_name_H-M   'P 1'
#
loop_
_entity.id
_entity.type
_entity.pdbx_description
1 polymer ?
#
loop_
_entity_poly.entity_id
_entity_poly.type
_entity_poly.pdbx_seq_one_letter_code
_entity_poly.pdbx_strand_id
1 'polypeptide(L)'
;MGIDLVHIPSFREQLELSGSRFERVFSSAELRVAGTKIDRAEHLAGRWAAKEAFIKAWSQALFGTPPPLGPDEVDISEIEVVADRWGRVAFRLRGSVDKHVGAAQTSLSISHDGEYATAVCAFAL
;
A
#
# COMPACT_ATOMS: atom_id res chain seq x y z
N MET A 1 0.45 -2.29 14.69
CA MET A 1 -0.11 -3.16 13.62
C MET A 1 -1.15 -2.38 12.85
N GLY A 2 -1.35 -2.70 11.58
CA GLY A 2 -2.41 -2.13 10.74
C GLY A 2 -3.04 -3.20 9.87
N ILE A 3 -4.33 -3.06 9.60
CA ILE A 3 -5.11 -3.93 8.73
C ILE A 3 -5.98 -3.06 7.82
N ASP A 4 -6.15 -3.50 6.58
CA ASP A 4 -7.03 -2.85 5.63
C ASP A 4 -7.86 -3.85 4.82
N LEU A 5 -9.04 -3.42 4.40
CA LEU A 5 -9.99 -4.18 3.58
C LEU A 5 -10.47 -3.27 2.45
N VAL A 6 -10.36 -3.77 1.23
CA VAL A 6 -10.70 -3.04 0.00
C VAL A 6 -11.76 -3.82 -0.74
N HIS A 7 -12.87 -3.14 -1.06
CA HIS A 7 -13.89 -3.66 -1.96
C HIS A 7 -13.46 -3.47 -3.42
N ILE A 8 -13.16 -4.56 -4.11
CA ILE A 8 -12.53 -4.57 -5.44
C ILE A 8 -13.42 -3.90 -6.52
N PRO A 9 -14.75 -4.13 -6.57
CA PRO A 9 -15.61 -3.45 -7.54
C PRO A 9 -15.57 -1.92 -7.42
N SER A 10 -15.74 -1.37 -6.21
CA SER A 10 -15.67 0.09 -5.99
C SER A 10 -14.26 0.63 -6.24
N PHE A 11 -13.23 -0.16 -5.93
CA PHE A 11 -11.84 0.19 -6.25
C PHE A 11 -11.62 0.28 -7.76
N ARG A 12 -12.15 -0.68 -8.53
CA ARG A 12 -12.05 -0.72 -9.99
C ARG A 12 -12.69 0.52 -10.60
N GLU A 13 -13.89 0.89 -10.15
CA GLU A 13 -14.57 2.11 -10.60
C GLU A 13 -13.68 3.34 -10.37
N GLN A 14 -13.06 3.48 -9.19
CA GLN A 14 -12.16 4.60 -8.89
C GLN A 14 -10.87 4.61 -9.72
N LEU A 15 -10.35 3.43 -10.04
CA LEU A 15 -9.15 3.27 -10.87
C LEU A 15 -9.42 3.68 -12.33
N GLU A 16 -10.62 3.40 -12.85
CA GLU A 16 -11.02 3.66 -14.23
C GLU A 16 -11.51 5.10 -14.48
N LEU A 17 -11.82 5.86 -13.43
CA LEU A 17 -12.22 7.26 -13.55
C LEU A 17 -11.16 8.09 -14.28
N SER A 18 -11.55 8.73 -15.39
CA SER A 18 -10.66 9.61 -16.15
C SER A 18 -10.21 10.80 -15.31
N GLY A 19 -8.89 11.04 -15.26
CA GLY A 19 -8.30 12.08 -14.39
C GLY A 19 -8.13 11.66 -12.92
N SER A 20 -8.44 10.40 -12.59
CA SER A 20 -8.17 9.80 -11.30
C SER A 20 -6.69 9.94 -10.92
N ARG A 21 -6.44 10.50 -9.74
CA ARG A 21 -5.09 10.51 -9.12
C ARG A 21 -4.74 9.15 -8.54
N PHE A 22 -5.64 8.18 -8.60
CA PHE A 22 -5.52 6.92 -7.90
C PHE A 22 -4.37 6.08 -8.46
N GLU A 23 -4.08 6.11 -9.76
CA GLU A 23 -2.87 5.45 -10.29
C GLU A 23 -1.57 6.05 -9.73
N ARG A 24 -1.58 7.32 -9.30
CA ARG A 24 -0.39 8.01 -8.77
C ARG A 24 0.03 7.50 -7.39
N VAL A 25 -0.83 6.74 -6.71
CA VAL A 25 -0.49 6.10 -5.42
C VAL A 25 0.41 4.87 -5.61
N PHE A 26 0.54 4.39 -6.84
CA PHE A 26 1.39 3.26 -7.20
C PHE A 26 2.68 3.76 -7.86
N SER A 27 3.78 3.10 -7.52
CA SER A 27 5.03 3.29 -8.23
C SER A 27 4.92 2.80 -9.67
N SER A 28 5.78 3.33 -10.55
CA SER A 28 5.85 2.84 -11.94
C SER A 28 6.18 1.33 -12.01
N ALA A 29 6.91 0.79 -11.03
CA ALA A 29 7.22 -0.63 -10.95
C ALA A 29 5.97 -1.47 -10.63
N GLU A 30 5.17 -1.04 -9.65
CA GLU A 30 3.89 -1.68 -9.31
C GLU A 30 2.93 -1.68 -10.51
N LEU A 31 2.81 -0.54 -11.20
CA LEU A 31 1.95 -0.43 -12.39
C LEU A 31 2.40 -1.35 -13.53
N ARG A 32 3.71 -1.46 -13.78
CA ARG A 32 4.25 -2.40 -14.78
C ARG A 32 3.91 -3.85 -14.43
N VAL A 33 4.07 -4.26 -13.17
CA VAL A 33 3.72 -5.61 -12.71
C VAL A 33 2.22 -5.85 -12.80
N ALA A 34 1.39 -4.88 -12.41
CA ALA A 34 -0.06 -4.98 -12.49
C ALA A 34 -0.55 -5.16 -13.93
N GLY A 35 0.13 -4.54 -14.91
CA GLY A 35 -0.16 -4.71 -16.33
C GLY A 35 0.06 -6.13 -16.87
N THR A 36 0.78 -7.00 -16.13
CA THR A 36 0.98 -8.42 -16.51
C THR A 36 0.02 -9.36 -15.78
N LYS A 37 -0.90 -8.85 -14.96
CA LYS A 37 -1.85 -9.68 -14.19
C LYS A 37 -3.14 -9.89 -14.98
N ILE A 38 -3.78 -11.04 -14.76
CA ILE A 38 -5.06 -11.38 -15.38
C ILE A 38 -6.11 -10.33 -14.97
N ASP A 39 -6.20 -10.05 -13.67
CA ASP A 39 -7.01 -8.97 -13.15
C ASP A 39 -6.13 -7.88 -12.54
N ARG A 40 -5.95 -6.80 -13.31
CA ARG A 40 -5.18 -5.63 -12.89
C ARG A 40 -5.77 -4.95 -11.66
N ALA A 41 -7.09 -4.83 -11.57
CA ALA A 41 -7.75 -4.08 -10.51
C ALA A 41 -7.73 -4.87 -9.19
N GLU A 42 -7.98 -6.18 -9.22
CA GLU A 42 -7.82 -7.05 -8.05
C GLU A 42 -6.39 -6.99 -7.51
N HIS A 43 -5.38 -7.07 -8.40
CA HIS A 43 -3.98 -6.98 -7.98
C HIS A 43 -3.67 -5.64 -7.30
N LEU A 44 -4.10 -4.53 -7.91
CA LEU A 44 -3.87 -3.19 -7.38
C LEU A 44 -4.68 -2.92 -6.11
N ALA A 45 -5.87 -3.51 -5.94
CA ALA A 45 -6.64 -3.44 -4.71
C ALA A 45 -5.86 -4.07 -3.55
N GLY A 46 -5.20 -5.22 -3.76
CA GLY A 46 -4.31 -5.81 -2.76
C GLY A 46 -3.10 -4.91 -2.43
N ARG A 47 -2.53 -4.22 -3.43
CA ARG A 47 -1.44 -3.26 -3.20
C ARG A 47 -1.90 -2.01 -2.46
N TRP A 48 -3.11 -1.54 -2.74
CA TRP A 48 -3.74 -0.44 -2.02
C TRP A 48 -3.99 -0.82 -0.57
N ALA A 49 -4.58 -1.99 -0.31
CA ALA A 49 -4.78 -2.51 1.04
C ALA A 49 -3.46 -2.56 1.82
N ALA A 50 -2.37 -2.99 1.18
CA ALA A 50 -1.05 -3.02 1.80
C ALA A 50 -0.54 -1.63 2.19
N LYS A 51 -0.66 -0.63 1.30
CA LYS A 51 -0.23 0.75 1.57
C LYS A 51 -1.04 1.37 2.71
N GLU A 52 -2.36 1.18 2.71
CA GLU A 52 -3.24 1.65 3.80
C GLU A 52 -2.95 0.92 5.13
N ALA A 53 -2.69 -0.38 5.09
CA ALA A 53 -2.30 -1.16 6.28
C ALA A 53 -0.97 -0.66 6.86
N PHE A 54 0.00 -0.29 6.01
CA PHE A 54 1.26 0.32 6.44
C PHE A 54 1.02 1.68 7.10
N ILE A 55 0.28 2.58 6.46
CA ILE A 55 -0.02 3.92 6.98
C ILE A 55 -0.69 3.80 8.35
N LYS A 56 -1.71 2.94 8.49
CA LYS A 56 -2.38 2.66 9.76
C LYS A 56 -1.39 2.14 10.81
N ALA A 57 -0.52 1.19 10.46
CA ALA A 57 0.44 0.63 11.39
C ALA A 57 1.44 1.68 11.89
N TRP A 58 1.95 2.52 10.98
CA TRP A 58 2.90 3.59 11.29
C TRP A 58 2.25 4.69 12.14
N SER A 59 1.04 5.13 11.79
CA SER A 59 0.28 6.10 12.59
C SER A 59 0.01 5.59 14.01
N GLN A 60 -0.31 4.30 14.17
CA GLN A 60 -0.50 3.70 15.49
C GLN A 60 0.79 3.63 16.31
N ALA A 61 1.96 3.48 15.67
CA ALA A 61 3.25 3.51 16.37
C ALA A 61 3.58 4.90 16.94
N LEU A 62 2.93 5.95 16.45
CA LEU A 62 3.11 7.34 16.87
C LEU A 62 1.99 7.86 17.78
N PHE A 63 1.18 6.95 18.36
CA PHE A 63 0.06 7.33 19.24
C PHE A 63 0.51 8.32 20.33
N GLY A 64 -0.20 9.45 20.43
CA GLY A 64 0.12 10.53 21.38
C GLY A 64 1.07 11.60 20.82
N THR A 65 1.54 11.47 19.57
CA THR A 65 2.35 12.49 18.88
C THR A 65 1.71 12.92 17.56
N PRO A 66 1.92 14.16 17.11
CA PRO A 66 1.46 14.60 15.79
C PRO A 66 2.17 13.80 14.67
N PRO A 67 1.51 13.58 13.52
CA PRO A 67 2.14 12.88 12.42
C PRO A 67 3.33 13.69 11.87
N PRO A 68 4.46 13.03 11.52
CA PRO A 68 5.65 13.71 11.02
C PRO A 68 5.48 14.26 9.59
N LEU A 69 4.53 13.69 8.84
CA LEU A 69 4.09 14.15 7.53
C LEU A 69 2.58 14.37 7.58
N GLY A 70 2.11 15.51 7.11
CA GLY A 70 0.68 15.76 6.92
C GLY A 70 0.07 14.82 5.88
N PRO A 71 -1.27 14.62 5.88
CA PRO A 71 -1.93 13.71 4.94
C PRO A 71 -1.65 14.02 3.46
N ASP A 72 -1.53 15.30 3.10
CA ASP A 72 -1.24 15.75 1.74
C ASP A 72 0.26 15.71 1.39
N GLU A 73 1.13 15.49 2.38
CA GLU A 73 2.59 15.43 2.22
C GLU A 73 3.11 13.99 2.02
N VAL A 74 2.28 12.99 2.33
CA VAL A 74 2.63 11.59 2.14
C VAL A 74 2.48 11.21 0.67
N ASP A 75 3.60 11.05 -0.04
CA ASP A 75 3.60 10.42 -1.35
C ASP A 75 3.45 8.90 -1.20
N ILE A 76 2.24 8.41 -1.39
CA ILE A 76 1.89 6.99 -1.24
C ILE A 76 2.67 6.09 -2.23
N SER A 77 3.16 6.63 -3.35
CA SER A 77 3.99 5.88 -4.30
C SER A 77 5.38 5.54 -3.75
N GLU A 78 5.82 6.22 -2.68
CA GLU A 78 7.04 5.90 -1.95
C GLU A 78 6.92 4.65 -1.07
N ILE A 79 5.69 4.22 -0.75
CA ILE A 79 5.40 2.95 -0.07
C ILE A 79 5.25 1.87 -1.14
N GLU A 80 6.34 1.43 -1.75
CA GLU A 80 6.30 0.42 -2.82
C GLU A 80 6.13 -0.99 -2.25
N VAL A 81 5.16 -1.75 -2.76
CA VAL A 81 5.07 -3.17 -2.44
C VAL A 81 5.82 -3.99 -3.47
N VAL A 82 6.88 -4.65 -3.03
CA VAL A 82 7.72 -5.51 -3.87
C VAL A 82 7.36 -6.96 -3.65
N ALA A 83 7.63 -7.80 -4.65
CA ALA A 83 7.53 -9.24 -4.53
C ALA A 83 8.87 -9.89 -4.91
N ASP A 84 9.23 -10.94 -4.20
CA ASP A 84 10.33 -11.79 -4.62
C ASP A 84 9.89 -12.75 -5.75
N ARG A 85 10.80 -13.64 -6.16
CA ARG A 85 10.55 -14.59 -7.25
C ARG A 85 9.40 -15.57 -6.96
N TRP A 86 9.04 -15.76 -5.70
CA TRP A 86 7.99 -16.68 -5.26
C TRP A 86 6.70 -15.96 -4.88
N GLY A 87 6.61 -14.64 -5.08
CA GLY A 87 5.43 -13.85 -4.78
C GLY A 87 5.31 -13.42 -3.32
N ARG A 88 6.31 -13.68 -2.47
CA ARG A 88 6.34 -13.16 -1.11
C ARG A 88 6.57 -11.66 -1.15
N VAL A 89 5.84 -10.92 -0.33
CA VAL A 89 5.77 -9.46 -0.42
C VAL A 89 6.52 -8.77 0.71
N ALA A 90 7.05 -7.58 0.43
CA ALA A 90 7.67 -6.70 1.41
C ALA A 90 7.45 -5.23 1.00
N PHE A 91 7.60 -4.31 1.95
CA PHE A 91 7.66 -2.89 1.65
C PHE A 91 9.08 -2.49 1.25
N ARG A 92 9.18 -1.66 0.22
CA ARG A 92 10.37 -0.87 -0.10
C ARG A 92 9.98 0.59 0.01
N LEU A 93 10.39 1.22 1.11
CA LEU A 93 10.15 2.63 1.36
C LEU A 93 11.18 3.48 0.60
N ARG A 94 10.79 4.69 0.23
CA ARG A 94 11.66 5.68 -0.41
C ARG A 94 11.39 7.08 0.14
N GLY A 95 12.23 8.03 -0.29
CA GLY A 95 11.93 9.44 -0.23
C GLY A 95 11.64 9.99 1.17
N SER A 96 10.56 10.76 1.30
CA SER A 96 10.18 11.36 2.60
C SER A 96 9.65 10.30 3.56
N VAL A 97 8.95 9.28 3.08
CA VAL A 97 8.40 8.21 3.92
C VAL A 97 9.52 7.42 4.60
N ASP A 98 10.52 6.97 3.83
CA ASP A 98 11.67 6.22 4.37
C ASP A 98 12.43 7.02 5.45
N LYS A 99 12.65 8.31 5.21
CA LYS A 99 13.34 9.21 6.15
C LYS A 99 12.63 9.32 7.50
N HIS A 100 11.29 9.35 7.51
CA HIS A 100 10.52 9.53 8.74
C HIS A 100 10.17 8.21 9.43
N VAL A 101 10.10 7.11 8.67
CA VAL A 101 9.88 5.76 9.23
C VAL A 101 11.17 5.24 9.88
N GLY A 102 12.32 5.54 9.30
CA GLY A 102 13.63 5.18 9.86
C GLY A 102 13.88 3.67 9.87
N ALA A 103 14.49 3.16 10.95
CA ALA A 103 14.94 1.77 11.04
C ALA A 103 13.83 0.74 11.36
N ALA A 104 12.56 1.14 11.28
CA ALA A 104 11.44 0.28 11.65
C ALA A 104 11.41 -1.00 10.82
N GLN A 105 11.18 -2.13 11.50
CA GLN A 105 10.96 -3.40 10.85
C GLN A 105 9.49 -3.56 10.49
N THR A 106 9.23 -4.06 9.28
CA THR A 106 7.87 -4.35 8.82
C THR A 106 7.75 -5.77 8.27
N SER A 107 6.56 -6.34 8.44
CA SER A 107 6.16 -7.55 7.71
C SER A 107 4.76 -7.35 7.14
N LEU A 108 4.54 -7.93 5.97
CA LEU A 108 3.35 -7.73 5.16
C LEU A 108 2.79 -9.07 4.71
N SER A 109 1.48 -9.20 4.76
CA SER A 109 0.74 -10.23 4.03
C SER A 109 -0.46 -9.61 3.32
N ILE A 110 -0.77 -10.12 2.13
CA ILE A 110 -1.89 -9.68 1.29
C ILE A 110 -2.69 -10.93 0.93
N SER A 111 -4.01 -10.82 0.96
CA SER A 111 -4.95 -11.84 0.46
C SER A 111 -6.07 -11.17 -0.31
N HIS A 112 -6.68 -11.90 -1.22
CA HIS A 112 -7.94 -11.51 -1.85
C HIS A 112 -8.77 -12.76 -2.11
N ASP A 113 -10.09 -12.61 -2.04
CA ASP A 113 -11.06 -13.64 -2.41
C ASP A 113 -12.40 -12.97 -2.69
N GLY A 114 -13.12 -13.47 -3.70
CA GLY A 114 -14.34 -12.86 -4.20
C GLY A 114 -14.15 -11.38 -4.55
N GLU A 115 -14.92 -10.51 -3.91
CA GLU A 115 -14.94 -9.06 -4.19
C GLU A 115 -14.07 -8.24 -3.24
N TYR A 116 -13.23 -8.88 -2.43
CA TYR A 116 -12.44 -8.20 -1.40
C TYR A 116 -10.96 -8.53 -1.47
N ALA A 117 -10.13 -7.52 -1.24
CA ALA A 117 -8.72 -7.66 -0.95
C ALA A 117 -8.43 -7.16 0.47
N THR A 118 -7.49 -7.78 1.16
CA THR A 118 -7.06 -7.38 2.49
C THR A 118 -5.55 -7.45 2.62
N ALA A 119 -5.01 -6.62 3.49
CA ALA A 119 -3.62 -6.71 3.89
C ALA A 119 -3.46 -6.45 5.39
N VAL A 120 -2.41 -7.05 5.95
CA VAL A 120 -1.97 -6.82 7.32
C VAL A 120 -0.51 -6.40 7.32
N CYS A 121 -0.21 -5.37 8.11
CA CYS A 121 1.14 -4.87 8.35
C CYS A 121 1.46 -4.99 9.84
N ALA A 122 2.49 -5.76 10.18
CA ALA A 122 3.15 -5.64 11.48
C ALA A 122 4.30 -4.62 11.34
N PHE A 123 4.44 -3.75 12.34
CA PHE A 123 5.38 -2.64 12.35
C PHE A 123 6.02 -2.60 13.74
N ALA A 124 7.35 -2.57 13.80
CA ALA A 124 8.13 -2.53 15.03
C ALA A 124 9.25 -1.49 14.91
N LEU A 125 9.42 -0.67 15.95
CA LEU A 125 10.47 0.36 16.04
C LEU A 125 11.77 -0.21 16.60
#